data_AF-A0A2E9DY76-F1
#
_entry.id   AF-A0A2E9DY76-F1
#
_cell.length_a   1.000
_cell.length_b   1.000
_cell.length_c   1.000
_cell.angle_alpha   90.00
_cell.angle_beta   90.00
_cell.angle_gamma   90.00
#
_symmetry.space_group_name_H-M   'P 1'
#
loop_
_entity.id
_entity.type
_entity.pdbx_description
1 polymer ?
#
loop_
_entity_poly.entity_id
_entity_poly.type
_entity_poly.pdbx_seq_one_letter_code
_entity_poly.pdbx_strand_id
1 'polypeptide(L)'
;MAKQTVIPLSEGVQNQRKSDLMRELSTITASHNRAFEFLNEIIESEPNKIMLDEDCIVVAGHLATYRIKIDHLLKRLSNPIVYGLGFDTISVHAKGKLDREKSTYACIQSIAGTNVPFADSIAAMIFGLLNDENFFHSKDGDTLSQALVELYGPDPYSPIGSKLKQYILNKYDADYDPEEMTISFLGTHGYKWKLGFGNPLAIGYSLEYKKPRQRLWRVLTRDTSTSLNHSNEIFSLLHRLLRSPGNVIPESMDWTTSVELCKLILPVVDGFDNLDEEAIRQACMKMEYEEW
;
A
#
# COMPACT_ATOMS: atom_id res chain seq x y z
N MET A 1 -39.78 14.60 -36.40
CA MET A 1 -38.53 14.98 -35.71
C MET A 1 -38.01 16.27 -36.34
N ALA A 2 -38.10 17.40 -35.65
CA ALA A 2 -37.55 18.66 -36.15
C ALA A 2 -36.02 18.61 -36.08
N LYS A 3 -35.34 18.81 -37.21
CA LYS A 3 -33.88 18.98 -37.25
C LYS A 3 -33.55 20.27 -36.50
N GLN A 4 -32.85 20.15 -35.37
CA GLN A 4 -32.22 21.30 -34.73
C GLN A 4 -31.22 21.91 -35.73
N THR A 5 -31.59 23.06 -36.29
CA THR A 5 -30.68 23.90 -37.05
C THR A 5 -29.66 24.48 -36.08
N VAL A 6 -28.45 23.89 -36.07
CA VAL A 6 -27.31 24.46 -35.37
C VAL A 6 -26.92 25.73 -36.12
N ILE A 7 -27.30 26.88 -35.58
CA ILE A 7 -26.89 28.19 -36.12
C ILE A 7 -25.39 28.33 -35.81
N PRO A 8 -24.52 28.50 -36.81
CA PRO A 8 -23.10 28.68 -36.57
C PRO A 8 -22.87 29.97 -35.77
N LEU A 9 -21.98 29.91 -34.77
CA LEU A 9 -21.57 31.07 -33.99
C LEU A 9 -21.00 32.15 -34.91
N SER A 10 -21.25 33.42 -34.59
CA SER A 10 -20.68 34.54 -35.35
C SER A 10 -19.15 34.53 -35.30
N GLU A 11 -18.52 35.04 -36.34
CA GLU A 11 -17.05 35.10 -36.46
C GLU A 11 -16.40 35.83 -35.26
N GLY A 12 -17.04 36.90 -34.76
CA GLY A 12 -16.61 37.61 -33.56
C GLY A 12 -16.64 36.73 -32.29
N VAL A 13 -17.68 35.91 -32.12
CA VAL A 13 -17.78 34.98 -30.98
C VAL A 13 -16.78 33.84 -31.10
N GLN A 14 -16.54 33.32 -32.31
CA GLN A 14 -15.50 32.31 -32.57
C GLN A 14 -14.10 32.84 -32.28
N ASN A 15 -13.78 34.05 -32.72
CA ASN A 15 -12.49 34.69 -32.47
C ASN A 15 -12.27 34.97 -30.98
N GLN A 16 -13.32 35.41 -30.27
CA GLN A 16 -13.27 35.60 -28.82
C GLN A 16 -13.00 34.27 -28.09
N ARG A 17 -13.77 33.21 -28.40
CA ARG A 17 -13.56 31.88 -27.80
C ARG A 17 -12.18 31.31 -28.09
N LYS A 18 -11.65 31.50 -29.30
CA LYS A 18 -10.28 31.13 -29.66
C LYS A 18 -9.26 31.89 -28.80
N SER A 19 -9.44 33.20 -28.64
CA SER A 19 -8.55 34.02 -27.81
C SER A 19 -8.58 33.58 -26.34
N ASP A 20 -9.77 33.32 -25.80
CA ASP A 20 -9.96 32.83 -24.43
C ASP A 20 -9.27 31.48 -24.23
N LEU A 21 -9.44 30.53 -25.15
CA LEU A 21 -8.75 29.24 -25.13
C LEU A 21 -7.23 29.40 -25.14
N MET A 22 -6.69 30.22 -26.05
CA MET A 22 -5.24 30.44 -26.14
C MET A 22 -4.69 31.09 -24.86
N ARG A 23 -5.45 31.97 -24.21
CA ARG A 23 -5.08 32.58 -22.93
C ARG A 23 -5.06 31.53 -21.80
N GLU A 24 -6.04 30.63 -21.75
CA GLU A 24 -6.07 29.55 -20.76
C GLU A 24 -4.88 28.59 -20.94
N LEU A 25 -4.60 28.15 -22.17
CA LEU A 25 -3.44 27.32 -22.49
C LEU A 25 -2.12 27.98 -22.11
N SER A 26 -2.00 29.29 -22.36
CA SER A 26 -0.81 30.06 -21.98
C SER A 26 -0.64 30.16 -20.46
N THR A 27 -1.74 30.36 -19.73
CA THR A 27 -1.75 30.37 -18.26
C THR A 27 -1.28 29.03 -17.69
N ILE A 28 -1.80 27.93 -18.22
CA ILE A 28 -1.39 26.58 -17.81
C ILE A 28 0.10 26.36 -18.06
N THR A 29 0.61 26.77 -19.23
CA THR A 29 2.03 26.64 -19.57
C THR A 29 2.92 27.44 -18.63
N ALA A 30 2.55 28.70 -18.35
CA ALA A 30 3.28 29.54 -17.40
C ALA A 30 3.28 28.94 -15.97
N SER A 31 2.17 28.34 -15.55
CA SER A 31 2.09 27.65 -14.27
C SER A 31 3.03 26.44 -14.18
N HIS A 32 3.19 25.68 -15.27
CA HIS A 32 4.14 24.56 -15.31
C HIS A 32 5.58 25.06 -15.21
N ASN A 33 5.94 26.13 -15.92
CA ASN A 33 7.29 26.70 -15.84
C ASN A 33 7.65 27.12 -14.42
N ARG A 34 6.73 27.84 -13.74
CA ARG A 34 6.92 28.24 -12.34
C ARG A 34 7.07 27.03 -11.40
N ALA A 35 6.29 25.98 -11.63
CA ALA A 35 6.38 24.76 -10.84
C ALA A 35 7.71 24.00 -11.06
N PHE A 36 8.30 24.06 -12.26
CA PHE A 36 9.64 23.54 -12.50
C PHE A 36 10.74 24.37 -11.83
N GLU A 37 10.61 25.70 -11.81
CA GLU A 37 11.50 26.57 -11.03
C GLU A 37 11.44 26.21 -9.55
N PHE A 38 10.24 26.03 -9.00
CA PHE A 38 10.06 25.59 -7.62
C PHE A 38 10.66 24.20 -7.36
N LEU A 39 10.49 23.24 -8.27
CA LEU A 39 11.14 21.93 -8.17
C LEU A 39 12.67 22.06 -8.11
N ASN A 40 13.25 22.94 -8.92
CA ASN A 40 14.69 23.21 -8.88
C ASN A 40 15.12 23.80 -7.53
N GLU A 41 14.38 24.78 -7.01
CA GLU A 41 14.63 25.36 -5.69
C GLU A 41 14.62 24.31 -4.57
N ILE A 42 13.67 23.35 -4.61
CA ILE A 42 13.61 22.25 -3.63
C ILE A 42 14.86 21.38 -3.71
N ILE A 43 15.24 20.96 -4.92
CA ILE A 43 16.43 20.12 -5.14
C ILE A 43 17.69 20.82 -4.62
N GLU A 44 17.81 22.12 -4.89
CA GLU A 44 18.95 22.93 -4.42
C GLU A 44 18.93 23.18 -2.91
N SER A 45 17.75 23.24 -2.28
CA SER A 45 17.61 23.51 -0.84
C SER A 45 18.03 22.33 0.05
N GLU A 46 17.96 21.10 -0.45
CA GLU A 46 18.21 19.87 0.30
C GLU A 46 19.24 18.96 -0.41
N PRO A 47 20.47 19.44 -0.69
CA PRO A 47 21.44 18.75 -1.57
C PRO A 47 21.95 17.43 -0.99
N ASN A 48 21.83 17.24 0.33
CA ASN A 48 22.23 16.00 1.00
C ASN A 48 21.10 14.97 1.06
N LYS A 49 19.86 15.37 0.76
CA LYS A 49 18.69 14.49 0.79
C LYS A 49 18.12 14.22 -0.60
N ILE A 50 18.25 15.15 -1.53
CA ILE A 50 17.82 14.97 -2.91
C ILE A 50 19.07 14.91 -3.79
N MET A 51 19.27 13.79 -4.48
CA MET A 51 20.41 13.56 -5.35
C MET A 51 19.91 13.17 -6.74
N LEU A 52 20.59 13.65 -7.77
CA LEU A 52 20.35 13.25 -9.15
C LEU A 52 21.41 12.22 -9.55
N ASP A 53 20.96 11.04 -9.95
CA ASP A 53 21.77 10.00 -10.60
C ASP A 53 21.45 9.98 -12.11
N GLU A 54 22.12 9.14 -12.90
CA GLU A 54 22.01 9.13 -14.37
C GLU A 54 20.57 9.00 -14.89
N ASP A 55 19.71 8.21 -14.23
CA ASP A 55 18.35 7.90 -14.69
C ASP A 55 17.26 8.15 -13.63
N CYS A 56 17.63 8.65 -12.44
CA CYS A 56 16.70 8.75 -11.33
C CYS A 56 16.97 9.92 -10.37
N ILE A 57 15.90 10.36 -9.72
CA ILE A 57 15.94 11.21 -8.54
C ILE A 57 15.96 10.30 -7.31
N VAL A 58 16.98 10.46 -6.47
CA VAL A 58 17.09 9.77 -5.19
C VAL A 58 16.67 10.73 -4.08
N VAL A 59 15.73 10.30 -3.24
CA VAL A 59 15.26 11.05 -2.07
C VAL A 59 15.58 10.26 -0.81
N ALA A 60 16.41 10.81 0.07
CA ALA A 60 16.70 10.27 1.39
C ALA A 60 15.70 10.83 2.41
N GLY A 61 14.65 10.06 2.69
CA GLY A 61 13.67 10.38 3.72
C GLY A 61 14.18 10.04 5.13
N HIS A 62 13.31 10.19 6.11
CA HIS A 62 13.62 9.87 7.50
C HIS A 62 13.47 8.38 7.80
N LEU A 63 12.54 7.69 7.13
CA LEU A 63 12.29 6.25 7.30
C LEU A 63 13.02 5.41 6.25
N ALA A 64 13.19 5.89 5.02
CA ALA A 64 13.77 5.10 3.92
C ALA A 64 14.48 5.95 2.87
N THR A 65 15.06 5.28 1.86
CA THR A 65 15.63 5.92 0.68
C THR A 65 14.80 5.54 -0.54
N TYR A 66 14.46 6.53 -1.36
CA TYR A 66 13.51 6.41 -2.46
C TYR A 66 14.18 6.69 -3.79
N ARG A 67 13.76 5.97 -4.84
CA ARG A 67 14.24 6.17 -6.20
C ARG A 67 13.07 6.39 -7.16
N ILE A 68 13.11 7.52 -7.85
CA ILE A 68 12.08 7.95 -8.81
C ILE A 68 12.72 7.98 -10.19
N LYS A 69 12.20 7.19 -11.14
CA LYS A 69 12.75 7.15 -12.51
C LYS A 69 12.39 8.42 -13.28
N ILE A 70 13.39 9.12 -13.80
CA ILE A 70 13.20 10.38 -14.53
C ILE A 70 12.48 10.14 -15.86
N ASP A 71 12.84 9.09 -16.60
CA ASP A 71 12.25 8.75 -17.90
C ASP A 71 10.72 8.61 -17.84
N HIS A 72 10.20 8.04 -16.76
CA HIS A 72 8.75 7.90 -16.54
C HIS A 72 8.06 9.26 -16.35
N LEU A 73 8.67 10.17 -15.59
CA LEU A 73 8.16 11.54 -15.40
C LEU A 73 8.17 12.31 -16.73
N LEU A 74 9.27 12.22 -17.50
CA LEU A 74 9.41 12.91 -18.78
C LEU A 74 8.44 12.38 -19.85
N LYS A 75 8.24 11.06 -19.93
CA LYS A 75 7.25 10.44 -20.82
C LYS A 75 5.84 10.92 -20.51
N ARG A 76 5.46 11.02 -19.24
CA ARG A 76 4.13 11.54 -18.86
C ARG A 76 3.94 13.02 -19.14
N LEU A 77 4.98 13.82 -18.90
CA LEU A 77 4.97 15.24 -19.27
C LEU A 77 4.81 15.45 -20.77
N SER A 78 5.50 14.64 -21.58
CA SER A 78 5.43 14.75 -23.04
C SER A 78 4.10 14.27 -23.63
N ASN A 79 3.50 13.21 -23.09
CA ASN A 79 2.20 12.70 -23.57
C ASN A 79 1.38 12.03 -22.45
N PRO A 80 0.58 12.78 -21.69
CA PRO A 80 -0.21 12.22 -20.59
C PRO A 80 -1.35 11.30 -21.07
N ILE A 81 -1.76 11.37 -22.35
CA ILE A 81 -2.83 10.53 -22.89
C ILE A 81 -2.35 9.09 -23.09
N VAL A 82 -1.14 8.92 -23.61
CA VAL A 82 -0.58 7.60 -23.95
C VAL A 82 -0.08 6.86 -22.70
N TYR A 83 0.48 7.59 -21.73
CA TYR A 83 1.17 6.99 -20.57
C TYR A 83 0.32 6.94 -19.28
N GLY A 84 -0.98 7.19 -19.39
CA GLY A 84 -1.96 7.09 -18.31
C GLY A 84 -1.90 8.24 -17.30
N LEU A 85 -2.89 8.25 -16.39
CA LEU A 85 -3.01 9.22 -15.29
C LEU A 85 -2.36 8.66 -14.00
N GLY A 86 -1.57 9.48 -13.30
CA GLY A 86 -0.96 9.15 -12.00
C GLY A 86 0.57 9.21 -11.99
N PHE A 87 1.20 8.84 -10.87
CA PHE A 87 2.64 8.57 -10.77
C PHE A 87 2.91 7.07 -10.84
N ASP A 88 4.08 6.70 -11.35
CA ASP A 88 4.50 5.30 -11.42
C ASP A 88 4.96 4.83 -10.04
N THR A 89 5.11 3.51 -9.91
CA THR A 89 5.72 2.93 -8.73
C THR A 89 7.13 3.48 -8.55
N ILE A 90 7.40 3.98 -7.34
CA ILE A 90 8.74 4.35 -6.91
C ILE A 90 9.39 3.15 -6.23
N SER A 91 10.71 3.04 -6.33
CA SER A 91 11.45 2.02 -5.58
C SER A 91 11.75 2.53 -4.17
N VAL A 92 11.52 1.69 -3.18
CA VAL A 92 11.75 1.96 -1.76
C VAL A 92 12.86 1.05 -1.25
N HIS A 93 13.88 1.64 -0.65
CA HIS A 93 15.08 0.99 -0.16
C HIS A 93 15.31 1.30 1.32
N ALA A 94 16.04 0.41 2.01
CA ALA A 94 16.40 0.63 3.40
C ALA A 94 17.19 1.94 3.57
N LYS A 95 16.98 2.63 4.69
CA LYS A 95 17.52 3.96 4.97
C LYS A 95 19.03 3.98 4.80
N GLY A 96 19.50 4.91 3.96
CA GLY A 96 20.92 5.09 3.67
C GLY A 96 21.51 4.01 2.76
N LYS A 97 20.68 3.18 2.13
CA LYS A 97 21.09 2.13 1.19
C LYS A 97 20.39 2.31 -0.15
N LEU A 98 21.09 1.92 -1.21
CA LEU A 98 20.56 1.79 -2.57
C LEU A 98 20.84 0.38 -3.07
N ASP A 99 20.27 -0.60 -2.38
CA ASP A 99 20.40 -2.01 -2.74
C ASP A 99 19.39 -2.33 -3.85
N ARG A 100 19.87 -2.70 -5.04
CA ARG A 100 19.03 -3.05 -6.19
C ARG A 100 18.35 -4.41 -6.02
N GLU A 101 18.88 -5.29 -5.17
CA GLU A 101 18.32 -6.63 -4.94
C GLU A 101 17.28 -6.65 -3.81
N LYS A 102 17.37 -5.69 -2.89
CA LYS A 102 16.45 -5.55 -1.74
C LYS A 102 15.71 -4.22 -1.80
N SER A 103 14.73 -4.15 -2.70
CA SER A 103 13.81 -3.03 -2.82
C SER A 103 12.37 -3.52 -2.92
N THR A 104 11.45 -2.73 -2.40
CA THR A 104 10.02 -2.86 -2.67
C THR A 104 9.54 -1.66 -3.48
N TYR A 105 8.24 -1.59 -3.76
CA TYR A 105 7.64 -0.58 -4.61
C TYR A 105 6.43 0.05 -3.94
N ALA A 106 6.31 1.37 -4.05
CA ALA A 106 5.15 2.12 -3.56
C ALA A 106 4.56 2.96 -4.70
N CYS A 107 3.24 2.94 -4.83
CA CYS A 107 2.52 3.89 -5.67
C CYS A 107 2.21 5.14 -4.85
N ILE A 108 2.93 6.24 -5.03
CA ILE A 108 2.58 7.50 -4.35
C ILE A 108 1.60 8.26 -5.24
N GLN A 109 0.33 8.28 -4.84
CA GLN A 109 -0.64 9.13 -5.50
C GLN A 109 -0.39 10.58 -5.09
N SER A 110 -0.58 11.51 -6.04
CA SER A 110 -0.43 12.93 -5.74
C SER A 110 -1.43 13.32 -4.65
N ILE A 111 -0.92 13.92 -3.57
CA ILE A 111 -1.72 14.54 -2.50
C ILE A 111 -2.43 15.81 -3.03
N ALA A 112 -2.01 16.29 -4.21
CA ALA A 112 -2.54 17.49 -4.83
C ALA A 112 -3.91 17.24 -5.49
N GLY A 113 -4.83 18.20 -5.35
CA GLY A 113 -6.13 18.15 -6.01
C GLY A 113 -6.01 18.15 -7.55
N THR A 114 -7.08 17.76 -8.25
CA THR A 114 -7.11 17.59 -9.72
C THR A 114 -6.77 18.85 -10.53
N ASN A 115 -6.76 20.03 -9.91
CA ASN A 115 -6.49 21.31 -10.55
C ASN A 115 -5.05 21.80 -10.36
N VAL A 116 -4.18 20.96 -9.81
CA VAL A 116 -2.79 21.33 -9.52
C VAL A 116 -1.89 20.95 -10.72
N PRO A 117 -0.98 21.83 -11.16
CA PRO A 117 -0.01 21.51 -12.20
C PRO A 117 0.76 20.21 -11.93
N PHE A 118 1.17 19.52 -12.99
CA PHE A 118 1.86 18.23 -12.84
C PHE A 118 3.20 18.36 -12.09
N ALA A 119 3.95 19.44 -12.34
CA ALA A 119 5.22 19.70 -11.67
C ALA A 119 5.05 19.96 -10.16
N ASP A 120 3.97 20.65 -9.76
CA ASP A 120 3.62 20.82 -8.34
C ASP A 120 3.29 19.46 -7.69
N SER A 121 2.69 18.54 -8.44
CA SER A 121 2.46 17.16 -7.95
C SER A 121 3.78 16.40 -7.74
N ILE A 122 4.80 16.62 -8.60
CA ILE A 122 6.14 16.03 -8.39
C ILE A 122 6.78 16.62 -7.13
N ALA A 123 6.74 17.95 -6.99
CA ALA A 123 7.26 18.64 -5.81
C ALA A 123 6.58 18.13 -4.53
N ALA A 124 5.25 18.02 -4.53
CA ALA A 124 4.48 17.49 -3.41
C ALA A 124 4.87 16.04 -3.08
N MET A 125 5.08 15.18 -4.09
CA MET A 125 5.56 13.82 -3.89
C MET A 125 6.95 13.80 -3.24
N ILE A 126 7.91 14.59 -3.74
CA ILE A 126 9.26 14.68 -3.16
C ILE A 126 9.19 15.19 -1.72
N PHE A 127 8.37 16.21 -1.43
CA PHE A 127 8.16 16.68 -0.06
C PHE A 127 7.53 15.64 0.86
N GLY A 128 6.56 14.87 0.35
CA GLY A 128 5.96 13.75 1.07
C GLY A 128 7.00 12.69 1.43
N LEU A 129 7.91 12.38 0.51
CA LEU A 129 9.02 11.44 0.72
C LEU A 129 10.08 11.95 1.69
N LEU A 130 10.44 13.24 1.61
CA LEU A 130 11.33 13.87 2.60
C LEU A 130 10.73 13.84 4.00
N ASN A 131 9.39 13.87 4.11
CA ASN A 131 8.65 13.85 5.37
C ASN A 131 7.86 12.53 5.55
N ASP A 132 8.43 11.42 5.08
CA ASP A 132 7.84 10.08 5.12
C ASP A 132 7.33 9.66 6.51
N GLU A 133 7.97 10.11 7.58
CA GLU A 133 7.53 9.91 8.97
C GLU A 133 6.12 10.43 9.28
N ASN A 134 5.72 11.54 8.66
CA ASN A 134 4.38 12.12 8.81
C ASN A 134 3.41 11.49 7.80
N PHE A 135 3.93 11.12 6.64
CA PHE A 135 3.14 10.53 5.57
C PHE A 135 2.70 9.09 5.90
N PHE A 136 3.46 8.37 6.74
CA PHE A 136 3.19 6.98 7.15
C PHE A 136 1.79 6.73 7.72
N HIS A 137 1.18 7.72 8.39
CA HIS A 137 -0.18 7.59 8.95
C HIS A 137 -1.25 8.30 8.11
N SER A 138 -0.87 8.92 7.00
CA SER A 138 -1.82 9.61 6.13
C SER A 138 -2.62 8.61 5.27
N LYS A 139 -3.86 8.98 4.92
CA LYS A 139 -4.69 8.14 4.04
C LYS A 139 -4.07 7.96 2.66
N ASP A 140 -3.41 8.98 2.15
CA ASP A 140 -2.77 8.98 0.83
C ASP A 140 -1.44 8.21 0.83
N GLY A 141 -0.91 7.86 2.01
CA GLY A 141 0.36 7.15 2.20
C GLY A 141 0.23 5.65 2.41
N ASP A 142 -0.95 5.06 2.29
CA ASP A 142 -1.19 3.64 2.62
C ASP A 142 -0.27 2.66 1.88
N THR A 143 -0.02 2.93 0.59
CA THR A 143 0.91 2.16 -0.25
C THR A 143 2.37 2.31 0.19
N LEU A 144 2.76 3.51 0.64
CA LEU A 144 4.10 3.75 1.18
C LEU A 144 4.27 3.00 2.51
N SER A 145 3.27 3.06 3.39
CA SER A 145 3.32 2.39 4.69
C SER A 145 3.40 0.88 4.52
N GLN A 146 2.65 0.32 3.57
CA GLN A 146 2.77 -1.09 3.19
C GLN A 146 4.18 -1.44 2.70
N ALA A 147 4.71 -0.68 1.74
CA ALA A 147 6.06 -0.88 1.23
C ALA A 147 7.11 -0.82 2.36
N LEU A 148 7.04 0.18 3.24
CA LEU A 148 7.98 0.31 4.36
C LEU A 148 7.91 -0.88 5.33
N VAL A 149 6.73 -1.42 5.58
CA VAL A 149 6.55 -2.60 6.43
C VAL A 149 7.03 -3.87 5.74
N GLU A 150 6.83 -4.02 4.43
CA GLU A 150 7.41 -5.14 3.67
C GLU A 150 8.94 -5.07 3.66
N LEU A 151 9.50 -3.87 3.58
CA LEU A 151 10.93 -3.63 3.54
C LEU A 151 11.61 -3.93 4.89
N TYR A 152 11.04 -3.45 5.98
CA TYR A 152 11.64 -3.56 7.32
C TYR A 152 11.09 -4.70 8.16
N GLY A 153 9.95 -5.28 7.76
CA GLY A 153 9.19 -6.19 8.60
C GLY A 153 8.59 -5.49 9.83
N PRO A 154 8.02 -6.28 10.77
CA PRO A 154 7.46 -5.76 12.02
C PRO A 154 8.50 -5.46 13.10
N ASP A 155 9.78 -5.33 12.75
CA ASP A 155 10.88 -5.16 13.71
C ASP A 155 10.77 -3.82 14.47
N PRO A 156 10.66 -3.83 15.82
CA PRO A 156 10.57 -2.62 16.62
C PRO A 156 11.84 -1.75 16.57
N TYR A 157 12.99 -2.34 16.21
CA TYR A 157 14.27 -1.64 16.12
C TYR A 157 14.53 -1.05 14.73
N SER A 158 13.62 -1.27 13.78
CA SER A 158 13.69 -0.66 12.45
C SER A 158 13.35 0.84 12.49
N PRO A 159 13.68 1.61 11.43
CA PRO A 159 13.31 3.02 11.34
C PRO A 159 11.80 3.28 11.49
N ILE A 160 10.94 2.30 11.19
CA ILE A 160 9.49 2.43 11.29
C ILE A 160 8.91 1.98 12.63
N GLY A 161 9.69 1.37 13.52
CA GLY A 161 9.17 0.69 14.72
C GLY A 161 8.30 1.58 15.62
N SER A 162 8.71 2.84 15.82
CA SER A 162 7.95 3.82 16.63
C SER A 162 6.59 4.18 16.02
N LYS A 163 6.50 4.17 14.68
CA LYS A 163 5.29 4.50 13.92
C LYS A 163 4.38 3.28 13.74
N LEU A 164 4.99 2.11 13.65
CA LEU A 164 4.31 0.85 13.40
C LEU A 164 3.30 0.52 14.51
N LYS A 165 3.66 0.73 15.77
CA LYS A 165 2.76 0.50 16.91
C LYS A 165 1.46 1.30 16.77
N GLN A 166 1.57 2.60 16.48
CA GLN A 166 0.40 3.47 16.29
C GLN A 166 -0.41 3.07 15.06
N TYR A 167 0.26 2.67 13.98
CA TYR A 167 -0.40 2.24 12.76
C TYR A 167 -1.22 0.96 12.97
N ILE A 168 -0.63 -0.05 13.63
CA ILE A 168 -1.29 -1.32 13.90
C ILE A 168 -2.50 -1.13 14.83
N LEU A 169 -2.37 -0.30 15.86
CA LEU A 169 -3.49 0.05 16.72
C LEU A 169 -4.63 0.73 15.94
N ASN A 170 -4.31 1.78 15.17
CA ASN A 170 -5.33 2.58 14.50
C ASN A 170 -6.02 1.84 13.36
N LYS A 171 -5.28 1.01 12.60
CA LYS A 171 -5.81 0.34 11.40
C LYS A 171 -6.49 -1.00 11.72
N TYR A 172 -6.00 -1.71 12.73
CA TYR A 172 -6.42 -3.09 13.02
C TYR A 172 -6.97 -3.31 14.42
N ASP A 173 -7.03 -2.27 15.28
CA ASP A 173 -7.40 -2.38 16.70
C ASP A 173 -6.60 -3.48 17.41
N ALA A 174 -5.30 -3.51 17.12
CA ALA A 174 -4.39 -4.57 17.51
C ALA A 174 -3.30 -4.05 18.46
N ASP A 175 -2.91 -4.88 19.41
CA ASP A 175 -1.86 -4.59 20.39
C ASP A 175 -0.51 -5.08 19.87
N TYR A 176 0.42 -4.14 19.68
CA TYR A 176 1.79 -4.41 19.27
C TYR A 176 2.71 -4.32 20.49
N ASP A 177 3.30 -5.47 20.85
CA ASP A 177 4.24 -5.63 21.94
C ASP A 177 5.67 -5.75 21.38
N PRO A 178 6.49 -4.69 21.51
CA PRO A 178 7.87 -4.69 21.03
C PRO A 178 8.81 -5.59 21.85
N GLU A 179 8.52 -5.82 23.14
CA GLU A 179 9.39 -6.62 24.02
C GLU A 179 9.21 -8.11 23.72
N GLU A 180 7.96 -8.55 23.60
CA GLU A 180 7.62 -9.93 23.23
C GLU A 180 7.68 -10.17 21.71
N MET A 181 7.91 -9.11 20.91
CA MET A 181 7.91 -9.15 19.44
C MET A 181 6.66 -9.81 18.87
N THR A 182 5.50 -9.36 19.36
CA THR A 182 4.20 -9.94 18.99
C THR A 182 3.13 -8.90 18.68
N ILE A 183 2.16 -9.29 17.85
CA ILE A 183 0.93 -8.52 17.58
C ILE A 183 -0.25 -9.39 17.99
N SER A 184 -1.12 -8.88 18.86
CA SER A 184 -2.33 -9.59 19.28
C SER A 184 -3.59 -8.80 18.96
N PHE A 185 -4.64 -9.50 18.53
CA PHE A 185 -5.87 -8.87 18.03
C PHE A 185 -7.06 -9.81 18.10
N LEU A 186 -8.26 -9.24 17.96
CA LEU A 186 -9.50 -9.98 17.97
C LEU A 186 -9.81 -10.52 16.57
N GLY A 187 -10.12 -11.82 16.50
CA GLY A 187 -10.79 -12.40 15.34
C GLY A 187 -12.30 -12.29 15.48
N THR A 188 -13.01 -13.05 14.65
CA THR A 188 -14.47 -13.17 14.75
C THR A 188 -14.87 -14.21 15.79
N HIS A 189 -16.16 -14.25 16.15
CA HIS A 189 -16.74 -15.25 17.06
C HIS A 189 -16.06 -15.33 18.44
N GLY A 190 -15.37 -14.28 18.87
CA GLY A 190 -14.65 -14.24 20.15
C GLY A 190 -13.28 -14.94 20.12
N TYR A 191 -12.78 -15.34 18.96
CA TYR A 191 -11.41 -15.79 18.79
C TYR A 191 -10.43 -14.63 19.00
N LYS A 192 -9.24 -14.95 19.49
CA LYS A 192 -8.11 -14.02 19.52
C LYS A 192 -6.93 -14.64 18.82
N TRP A 193 -6.18 -13.81 18.12
CA TRP A 193 -4.99 -14.19 17.37
C TRP A 193 -3.77 -13.49 17.95
N LYS A 194 -2.63 -14.16 17.90
CA LYS A 194 -1.33 -13.59 18.25
C LYS A 194 -0.32 -14.02 17.19
N LEU A 195 0.29 -13.04 16.53
CA LEU A 195 1.40 -13.22 15.61
C LEU A 195 2.70 -12.95 16.36
N GLY A 196 3.67 -13.84 16.25
CA GLY A 196 5.03 -13.63 16.75
C GLY A 196 6.01 -13.50 15.60
N PHE A 197 6.94 -12.55 15.72
CA PHE A 197 7.95 -12.25 14.71
C PHE A 197 9.37 -12.18 15.29
N GLY A 198 9.56 -12.63 16.54
CA GLY A 198 10.87 -12.62 17.20
C GLY A 198 11.77 -13.81 16.89
N ASN A 199 11.34 -14.79 16.09
CA ASN A 199 12.17 -15.94 15.74
C ASN A 199 12.98 -15.66 14.45
N PRO A 200 14.30 -15.41 14.52
CA PRO A 200 15.11 -15.08 13.35
C PRO A 200 15.31 -16.25 12.37
N LEU A 201 14.95 -17.47 12.77
CA LEU A 201 15.02 -18.66 11.92
C LEU A 201 13.74 -18.94 11.15
N ALA A 202 12.64 -18.25 11.50
CA ALA A 202 11.39 -18.36 10.76
C ALA A 202 11.44 -17.46 9.52
N ILE A 203 10.88 -17.94 8.41
CA ILE A 203 10.71 -17.13 7.20
C ILE A 203 9.42 -16.29 7.33
N GLY A 204 8.38 -16.86 7.93
CA GLY A 204 7.11 -16.20 8.23
C GLY A 204 6.96 -15.87 9.72
N TYR A 205 5.73 -15.97 10.20
CA TYR A 205 5.35 -15.61 11.57
C TYR A 205 4.94 -16.85 12.36
N SER A 206 5.15 -16.86 13.67
CA SER A 206 4.44 -17.81 14.52
C SER A 206 3.00 -17.37 14.68
N LEU A 207 2.05 -18.30 14.60
CA LEU A 207 0.63 -18.01 14.78
C LEU A 207 0.10 -18.78 15.98
N GLU A 208 -0.45 -18.04 16.93
CA GLU A 208 -1.11 -18.55 18.11
C GLU A 208 -2.56 -18.08 18.17
N TYR A 209 -3.40 -18.84 18.88
CA TYR A 209 -4.82 -18.53 18.99
C TYR A 209 -5.37 -18.80 20.39
N LYS A 210 -6.51 -18.16 20.67
CA LYS A 210 -7.39 -18.45 21.80
C LYS A 210 -8.82 -18.62 21.30
N LYS A 211 -9.42 -19.78 21.63
CA LYS A 211 -10.88 -19.97 21.50
C LYS A 211 -11.63 -19.05 22.47
N PRO A 212 -12.93 -18.81 22.23
CA PRO A 212 -13.79 -18.15 23.20
C PRO A 212 -13.67 -18.80 24.58
N ARG A 213 -13.49 -17.98 25.63
CA ARG A 213 -13.33 -18.42 27.03
C ARG A 213 -12.02 -19.16 27.34
N GLN A 214 -11.13 -19.39 26.38
CA GLN A 214 -9.81 -19.98 26.62
C GLN A 214 -8.85 -18.95 27.23
N ARG A 215 -8.16 -19.33 28.32
CA ARG A 215 -7.21 -18.45 29.02
C ARG A 215 -5.80 -18.45 28.42
N LEU A 216 -5.30 -19.63 28.05
CA LEU A 216 -3.93 -19.83 27.56
C LEU A 216 -3.88 -19.74 26.03
N TRP A 217 -2.79 -19.21 25.49
CA TRP A 217 -2.54 -19.26 24.05
C TRP A 217 -2.20 -20.69 23.62
N ARG A 218 -2.63 -21.08 22.43
CA ARG A 218 -2.22 -22.33 21.78
C ARG A 218 -1.50 -22.00 20.49
N VAL A 219 -0.38 -22.66 20.26
CA VAL A 219 0.38 -22.53 19.02
C VAL A 219 -0.37 -23.27 17.92
N LEU A 220 -0.68 -22.57 16.83
CA LEU A 220 -1.27 -23.15 15.62
C LEU A 220 -0.16 -23.57 14.65
N THR A 221 0.79 -22.66 14.40
CA THR A 221 2.03 -22.96 13.67
C THR A 221 3.18 -22.11 14.20
N ARG A 222 4.40 -22.63 14.09
CA ARG A 222 5.62 -21.91 14.47
C ARG A 222 6.17 -21.04 13.34
N ASP A 223 5.77 -21.32 12.11
CA ASP A 223 6.17 -20.57 10.92
C ASP A 223 5.09 -20.67 9.85
N THR A 224 4.38 -19.58 9.61
CA THR A 224 3.31 -19.50 8.60
C THR A 224 3.80 -19.81 7.20
N SER A 225 5.08 -19.58 6.85
CA SER A 225 5.60 -19.88 5.52
C SER A 225 5.55 -21.37 5.16
N THR A 226 5.51 -22.25 6.18
CA THR A 226 5.40 -23.70 5.98
C THR A 226 3.97 -24.17 5.74
N SER A 227 2.98 -23.36 6.12
CA SER A 227 1.56 -23.73 6.13
C SER A 227 0.72 -22.90 5.16
N LEU A 228 1.16 -21.68 4.85
CA LEU A 228 0.48 -20.70 4.02
C LEU A 228 1.39 -20.31 2.85
N ASN A 229 1.03 -20.74 1.65
CA ASN A 229 1.74 -20.33 0.44
C ASN A 229 1.52 -18.82 0.22
N HIS A 230 2.62 -18.08 0.05
CA HIS A 230 2.62 -16.65 -0.34
C HIS A 230 2.00 -15.67 0.67
N SER A 231 1.91 -16.00 1.96
CA SER A 231 1.37 -15.10 3.00
C SER A 231 2.44 -14.55 3.96
N ASN A 232 3.63 -14.22 3.44
CA ASN A 232 4.69 -13.63 4.28
C ASN A 232 4.44 -12.12 4.52
N GLU A 233 3.48 -11.52 3.82
CA GLU A 233 3.06 -10.14 4.04
C GLU A 233 2.19 -10.03 5.29
N ILE A 234 2.71 -9.34 6.32
CA ILE A 234 2.04 -9.23 7.61
C ILE A 234 0.64 -8.59 7.52
N PHE A 235 0.45 -7.58 6.68
CA PHE A 235 -0.84 -6.88 6.57
C PHE A 235 -1.91 -7.73 5.90
N SER A 236 -1.53 -8.51 4.88
CA SER A 236 -2.43 -9.50 4.27
C SER A 236 -2.86 -10.55 5.30
N LEU A 237 -1.91 -11.06 6.08
CA LEU A 237 -2.18 -12.04 7.14
C LEU A 237 -3.07 -11.44 8.25
N LEU A 238 -2.78 -10.24 8.75
CA LEU A 238 -3.60 -9.54 9.73
C LEU A 238 -5.03 -9.35 9.22
N HIS A 239 -5.19 -8.86 7.99
CA HIS A 239 -6.49 -8.62 7.37
C HIS A 239 -7.35 -9.89 7.31
N ARG A 240 -6.75 -11.01 6.88
CA ARG A 240 -7.45 -12.30 6.81
C ARG A 240 -7.78 -12.84 8.20
N LEU A 241 -6.86 -12.74 9.16
CA LEU A 241 -7.06 -13.28 10.51
C LEU A 241 -8.09 -12.48 11.32
N LEU A 242 -8.20 -11.16 11.12
CA LEU A 242 -9.23 -10.33 11.75
C LEU A 242 -10.64 -10.83 11.43
N ARG A 243 -10.84 -11.34 10.20
CA ARG A 243 -12.12 -11.90 9.76
C ARG A 243 -12.25 -13.40 10.07
N SER A 244 -11.17 -14.05 10.47
CA SER A 244 -11.14 -15.48 10.81
C SER A 244 -11.57 -15.74 12.27
N PRO A 245 -12.21 -16.88 12.58
CA PRO A 245 -12.54 -17.98 11.67
C PRO A 245 -13.79 -17.78 10.79
N GLY A 246 -14.57 -16.71 10.98
CA GLY A 246 -15.80 -16.43 10.22
C GLY A 246 -15.63 -16.53 8.71
N ASN A 247 -14.69 -15.79 8.14
CA ASN A 247 -14.36 -15.87 6.71
C ASN A 247 -13.84 -17.24 6.28
N VAL A 248 -13.50 -18.13 7.21
CA VAL A 248 -13.00 -19.47 6.93
C VAL A 248 -14.13 -20.52 6.96
N ILE A 249 -15.25 -20.23 7.64
CA ILE A 249 -16.39 -21.13 7.73
C ILE A 249 -17.07 -21.23 6.35
N PRO A 250 -17.36 -22.44 5.83
CA PRO A 250 -17.87 -22.62 4.46
C PRO A 250 -19.10 -21.79 4.09
N GLU A 251 -20.01 -21.53 5.04
CA GLU A 251 -21.23 -20.76 4.80
C GLU A 251 -21.01 -19.25 4.72
N SER A 252 -19.88 -18.74 5.21
CA SER A 252 -19.54 -17.30 5.25
C SER A 252 -18.18 -17.00 4.63
N MET A 253 -17.63 -17.95 3.87
CA MET A 253 -16.36 -17.80 3.18
C MET A 253 -16.50 -16.80 2.03
N ASP A 254 -15.44 -16.07 1.70
CA ASP A 254 -15.40 -15.08 0.61
C ASP A 254 -14.14 -15.23 -0.26
N TRP A 255 -14.06 -14.46 -1.34
CA TRP A 255 -12.91 -14.47 -2.27
C TRP A 255 -11.57 -14.06 -1.62
N THR A 256 -11.57 -13.47 -0.43
CA THR A 256 -10.34 -13.09 0.28
C THR A 256 -9.73 -14.25 1.07
N THR A 257 -10.45 -15.36 1.17
CA THR A 257 -10.08 -16.51 1.98
C THR A 257 -9.31 -17.54 1.15
N SER A 258 -8.05 -17.76 1.49
CA SER A 258 -7.21 -18.78 0.83
C SER A 258 -7.46 -20.17 1.40
N VAL A 259 -7.44 -21.19 0.54
CA VAL A 259 -7.60 -22.61 0.92
C VAL A 259 -6.59 -23.03 2.00
N GLU A 260 -5.35 -22.56 1.93
CA GLU A 260 -4.31 -22.83 2.93
C GLU A 260 -4.69 -22.31 4.32
N LEU A 261 -5.33 -21.14 4.38
CA LEU A 261 -5.84 -20.58 5.62
C LEU A 261 -7.00 -21.42 6.16
N CYS A 262 -7.86 -21.95 5.28
CA CYS A 262 -8.92 -22.87 5.67
C CYS A 262 -8.38 -24.15 6.29
N LYS A 263 -7.40 -24.77 5.64
CA LYS A 263 -6.72 -25.96 6.17
C LYS A 263 -6.08 -25.71 7.52
N LEU A 264 -5.55 -24.51 7.73
CA LEU A 264 -4.89 -24.14 8.99
C LEU A 264 -5.89 -23.84 10.12
N ILE A 265 -7.02 -23.18 9.83
CA ILE A 265 -7.94 -22.66 10.85
C ILE A 265 -9.14 -23.57 11.11
N LEU A 266 -9.74 -24.21 10.09
CA LEU A 266 -10.94 -25.04 10.28
C LEU A 266 -10.77 -26.15 11.34
N PRO A 267 -9.64 -26.87 11.40
CA PRO A 267 -9.47 -27.94 12.40
C PRO A 267 -9.47 -27.45 13.85
N VAL A 268 -9.35 -26.14 14.09
CA VAL A 268 -9.47 -25.57 15.43
C VAL A 268 -10.82 -24.94 15.70
N VAL A 269 -11.73 -24.88 14.73
CA VAL A 269 -13.09 -24.37 14.91
C VAL A 269 -13.99 -25.51 15.39
N ASP A 270 -14.72 -25.26 16.49
CA ASP A 270 -15.62 -26.27 17.07
C ASP A 270 -16.63 -26.76 16.02
N GLY A 271 -16.71 -28.09 15.86
CA GLY A 271 -17.61 -28.73 14.88
C GLY A 271 -16.96 -29.00 13.51
N PHE A 272 -15.75 -28.49 13.27
CA PHE A 272 -14.95 -28.72 12.06
C PHE A 272 -13.70 -29.57 12.36
N ASP A 273 -13.53 -30.03 13.61
CA ASP A 273 -12.33 -30.71 14.11
C ASP A 273 -12.03 -32.06 13.41
N ASN A 274 -13.02 -32.64 12.72
CA ASN A 274 -12.93 -33.95 12.03
C ASN A 274 -12.92 -33.84 10.50
N LEU A 275 -12.84 -32.63 9.94
CA LEU A 275 -12.78 -32.50 8.49
C LEU A 275 -11.40 -32.93 7.97
N ASP A 276 -11.41 -33.84 7.00
CA ASP A 276 -10.20 -34.17 6.26
C ASP A 276 -9.89 -33.12 5.19
N GLU A 277 -8.68 -33.19 4.65
CA GLU A 277 -8.19 -32.21 3.69
C GLU A 277 -9.04 -32.16 2.40
N GLU A 278 -9.60 -33.30 2.00
CA GLU A 278 -10.47 -33.39 0.83
C GLU A 278 -11.84 -32.75 1.10
N ALA A 279 -12.43 -32.95 2.27
CA ALA A 279 -13.67 -32.28 2.66
C ALA A 279 -13.51 -30.75 2.71
N ILE A 280 -12.37 -30.26 3.22
CA ILE A 280 -12.05 -28.83 3.20
C ILE A 280 -11.92 -28.34 1.75
N ARG A 281 -11.22 -29.07 0.90
CA ARG A 281 -11.05 -28.70 -0.52
C ARG A 281 -12.38 -28.66 -1.26
N GLN A 282 -13.24 -29.65 -1.04
CA GLN A 282 -14.58 -29.70 -1.64
C GLN A 282 -15.47 -28.56 -1.15
N ALA A 283 -15.37 -28.18 0.13
CA ALA A 283 -16.06 -27.00 0.66
C ALA A 283 -15.57 -25.72 -0.02
N CYS A 284 -14.25 -25.58 -0.26
CA CYS A 284 -13.71 -24.42 -0.97
C CYS A 284 -14.10 -24.36 -2.46
N MET A 285 -14.11 -25.51 -3.16
CA MET A 285 -14.42 -25.56 -4.60
C MET A 285 -15.87 -25.21 -4.95
N LYS A 286 -16.82 -25.44 -4.04
CA LYS A 286 -18.23 -25.10 -4.28
C LYS A 286 -18.48 -23.60 -4.51
N MET A 287 -17.58 -22.73 -4.06
CA MET A 287 -17.70 -21.28 -4.22
C MET A 287 -17.06 -20.73 -5.49
N GLU A 288 -15.93 -21.30 -5.96
CA GLU A 288 -15.25 -20.81 -7.18
C GLU A 288 -16.16 -20.83 -8.42
N TYR A 289 -17.24 -21.61 -8.40
CA TYR A 289 -18.19 -21.74 -9.50
C TYR A 289 -19.51 -20.97 -9.32
N GLU A 290 -19.82 -20.45 -8.13
CA GLU A 290 -21.09 -19.71 -7.90
C GLU A 290 -20.95 -18.19 -8.06
N GLU A 291 -19.74 -17.64 -8.16
CA GLU A 291 -19.48 -16.19 -8.32
C GLU A 291 -18.81 -15.82 -9.67
N TRP A 292 -19.12 -16.53 -10.76
CA TRP A 292 -18.87 -16.09 -12.13
C TRP A 292 -20.17 -15.82 -12.89
#